data_AF-A0A1H7UB06-F1
#
_entry.id   AF-A0A1H7UB06-F1
#
_cell.length_a   1.000
_cell.length_b   1.000
_cell.length_c   1.000
_cell.angle_alpha   90.00
_cell.angle_beta   90.00
_cell.angle_gamma   90.00
#
_symmetry.space_group_name_H-M   'P 1'
#
loop_
_entity.id
_entity.type
_entity.pdbx_description
1 polymer ?
#
loop_
_entity_poly.entity_id
_entity_poly.type
_entity_poly.pdbx_seq_one_letter_code
_entity_poly.pdbx_strand_id
1 'polypeptide(L)'
;MLNSKINKPLLFGAIFSAIAALAHLGCIIFGGDWYRFFGAGEQMALMAEAGDIYPTIVTSIIVLMLSIWSLYGFSGARVMPKLPLIRIALVLISAIYILRGVCFVFLMPMFPENSVTFWVVSSTICLGIGILYLLGTYQSWSRLRAKHA
;
A
#
# COMPACT_ATOMS: atom_id res chain seq x y z
N MET A 1 6.22 29.04 -17.56
CA MET A 1 6.08 27.66 -18.07
C MET A 1 6.98 26.71 -17.26
N LEU A 2 6.56 26.29 -16.06
CA LEU A 2 7.40 25.46 -15.19
C LEU A 2 7.12 23.97 -15.45
N ASN A 3 7.86 23.43 -16.42
CA ASN A 3 8.18 22.01 -16.65
C ASN A 3 7.21 21.02 -15.96
N SER A 4 6.21 20.55 -16.72
CA SER A 4 5.17 19.59 -16.32
C SER A 4 5.72 18.16 -16.15
N LYS A 5 6.94 18.00 -15.64
CA LYS A 5 7.53 16.68 -15.46
C LYS A 5 6.77 15.91 -14.38
N ILE A 6 6.50 14.64 -14.69
CA ILE A 6 5.92 13.64 -13.79
C ILE A 6 6.78 13.55 -12.53
N ASN A 7 6.14 13.49 -11.36
CA ASN A 7 6.86 13.22 -10.11
C ASN A 7 7.19 11.73 -10.05
N LYS A 8 8.42 11.37 -10.43
CA LYS A 8 8.85 9.97 -10.51
C LYS A 8 8.72 9.21 -9.18
N PRO A 9 9.09 9.77 -8.01
CA PRO A 9 8.87 9.08 -6.73
C PRO A 9 7.39 8.71 -6.48
N LEU A 10 6.46 9.66 -6.67
CA LEU A 10 5.02 9.37 -6.51
C LEU A 10 4.53 8.35 -7.54
N LEU A 11 5.04 8.40 -8.78
CA LEU A 11 4.71 7.41 -9.80
C LEU A 11 5.12 6.00 -9.38
N PHE A 12 6.37 5.82 -8.93
CA PHE A 12 6.84 4.52 -8.48
C PHE A 12 6.10 4.05 -7.22
N GLY A 13 5.85 4.94 -6.26
CA GLY A 13 5.02 4.61 -5.08
C GLY A 13 3.62 4.14 -5.45
N ALA A 14 2.99 4.79 -6.45
CA ALA A 14 1.68 4.41 -6.97
C ALA A 14 1.71 3.03 -7.65
N ILE A 15 2.70 2.79 -8.51
CA ILE A 15 2.87 1.51 -9.22
C ILE A 15 3.10 0.38 -8.22
N PHE A 16 3.99 0.54 -7.24
CA PHE A 16 4.23 -0.49 -6.24
C PHE A 16 3.01 -0.73 -5.34
N SER A 17 2.24 0.31 -5.00
CA SER A 17 0.96 0.14 -4.29
C SER A 17 -0.06 -0.63 -5.14
N ALA A 18 -0.11 -0.38 -6.45
CA ALA A 18 -0.97 -1.13 -7.37
C ALA A 18 -0.55 -2.61 -7.48
N ILE A 19 0.74 -2.88 -7.62
CA ILE A 19 1.27 -4.26 -7.65
C ILE A 19 0.95 -4.97 -6.32
N ALA A 20 1.12 -4.30 -5.18
CA ALA A 20 0.74 -4.86 -3.89
C ALA A 20 -0.77 -5.15 -3.81
N ALA A 21 -1.64 -4.25 -4.30
CA ALA A 21 -3.07 -4.49 -4.36
C ALA A 21 -3.41 -5.71 -5.23
N LEU A 22 -2.77 -5.85 -6.39
CA LEU A 22 -2.95 -7.01 -7.27
C LEU A 22 -2.45 -8.31 -6.64
N ALA A 23 -1.34 -8.28 -5.90
CA ALA A 23 -0.86 -9.45 -5.18
C ALA A 23 -1.87 -9.93 -4.13
N HIS A 24 -2.46 -9.00 -3.35
CA HIS A 24 -3.51 -9.33 -2.38
C HIS A 24 -4.79 -9.82 -3.06
N LEU A 25 -5.18 -9.23 -4.20
CA LEU A 25 -6.29 -9.72 -4.99
C LEU A 25 -6.02 -11.15 -5.51
N GLY A 26 -4.78 -11.45 -5.87
CA GLY A 26 -4.33 -12.80 -6.20
C GLY A 26 -4.57 -13.79 -5.06
N CYS A 27 -4.33 -13.42 -3.80
CA CYS A 27 -4.64 -14.30 -2.66
C CYS A 27 -6.14 -14.66 -2.59
N ILE A 28 -7.03 -13.73 -2.94
CA ILE A 28 -8.47 -14.00 -2.98
C ILE A 28 -8.82 -14.95 -4.13
N ILE A 29 -8.21 -14.75 -5.32
CA ILE A 29 -8.54 -15.51 -6.53
C ILE A 29 -7.94 -16.92 -6.51
N PHE A 30 -6.70 -17.06 -6.02
CA PHE A 30 -5.94 -18.31 -6.04
C PHE A 30 -5.95 -19.07 -4.70
N GLY A 31 -6.51 -18.48 -3.64
CA GLY A 31 -6.83 -19.18 -2.39
C GLY A 31 -5.63 -19.51 -1.51
N GLY A 32 -5.74 -20.63 -0.78
CA GLY A 32 -4.85 -21.02 0.33
C GLY A 32 -3.37 -21.02 -0.03
N ASP A 33 -3.00 -21.56 -1.20
CA ASP A 33 -1.61 -21.61 -1.65
C ASP A 33 -0.95 -20.23 -1.76
N TRP A 34 -1.72 -19.21 -2.18
CA TRP A 34 -1.21 -17.84 -2.24
C TRP A 34 -1.10 -17.22 -0.84
N TYR A 35 -2.05 -17.50 0.06
CA TYR A 35 -1.92 -17.08 1.46
C TYR A 35 -0.66 -17.67 2.12
N ARG A 36 -0.36 -18.96 1.89
CA ARG A 36 0.88 -19.60 2.37
C ARG A 36 2.11 -19.01 1.70
N PHE A 37 2.09 -18.84 0.37
CA PHE A 37 3.22 -18.30 -0.40
C PHE A 37 3.62 -16.90 0.06
N PHE A 38 2.64 -16.01 0.26
CA PHE A 38 2.89 -14.68 0.81
C PHE A 38 3.15 -14.69 2.31
N GLY A 39 2.93 -15.81 3.01
CA GLY A 39 3.25 -15.96 4.42
C GLY A 39 2.23 -15.33 5.36
N ALA A 40 0.95 -15.31 4.96
CA ALA A 40 -0.20 -14.85 5.76
C ALA A 40 -0.64 -15.85 6.86
N GLY A 41 0.08 -16.97 6.99
CA GLY A 41 -0.16 -18.00 8.00
C GLY A 41 -1.07 -19.13 7.54
N GLU A 42 -0.95 -20.28 8.22
CA GLU A 42 -1.70 -21.49 7.86
C GLU A 42 -3.19 -21.33 8.14
N GLN A 43 -3.54 -20.63 9.22
CA GLN A 43 -4.93 -20.40 9.59
C GLN A 43 -5.71 -19.67 8.47
N MET A 44 -5.14 -18.62 7.87
CA MET A 44 -5.77 -17.88 6.78
C MET A 44 -5.94 -18.76 5.53
N ALA A 45 -4.95 -19.61 5.25
CA ALA A 45 -4.99 -20.52 4.11
C ALA A 45 -6.08 -21.59 4.26
N LEU A 46 -6.16 -22.25 5.43
CA LEU A 46 -7.19 -23.24 5.73
C LEU A 46 -8.59 -22.63 5.72
N MET A 47 -8.76 -21.42 6.26
CA MET A 47 -10.03 -20.70 6.18
C MET A 47 -10.45 -20.45 4.73
N ALA A 48 -9.51 -20.02 3.87
CA ALA A 48 -9.79 -19.79 2.45
C ALA A 48 -10.17 -21.09 1.72
N GLU A 49 -9.48 -22.19 2.01
CA GLU A 49 -9.77 -23.53 1.44
C GLU A 49 -11.11 -24.08 1.90
N ALA A 50 -11.51 -23.78 3.15
CA ALA A 50 -12.81 -24.15 3.70
C ALA A 50 -13.96 -23.27 3.18
N GLY A 51 -13.68 -22.24 2.37
CA GLY A 51 -14.69 -21.31 1.86
C GLY A 51 -15.17 -20.28 2.88
N ASP A 52 -14.41 -20.03 3.94
CA ASP A 52 -14.71 -18.98 4.91
C ASP A 52 -14.61 -17.60 4.23
N ILE A 53 -15.56 -16.71 4.55
CA ILE A 53 -15.60 -15.35 3.99
C ILE A 53 -14.59 -14.42 4.66
N TYR A 54 -14.09 -14.76 5.84
CA TYR A 54 -13.19 -13.92 6.63
C TYR A 54 -11.90 -13.53 5.88
N PRO A 55 -11.11 -14.46 5.28
CA PRO A 55 -9.93 -14.11 4.51
C PRO A 55 -10.24 -13.17 3.33
N THR A 56 -11.38 -13.41 2.66
CA THR A 56 -11.84 -12.59 1.54
C THR A 56 -12.17 -11.16 1.99
N ILE A 57 -12.88 -10.97 3.09
CA ILE A 57 -13.24 -9.63 3.60
C ILE A 57 -11.98 -8.86 4.01
N VAL A 58 -11.12 -9.47 4.83
CA VAL A 58 -9.89 -8.81 5.32
C VAL A 58 -8.99 -8.42 4.15
N THR A 59 -8.75 -9.35 3.23
CA THR A 59 -7.88 -9.10 2.08
C THR A 59 -8.49 -8.08 1.13
N SER A 60 -9.82 -8.08 0.94
CA SER A 60 -10.51 -7.08 0.12
C SER A 60 -10.37 -5.66 0.68
N ILE A 61 -10.41 -5.49 2.01
CA ILE A 61 -10.16 -4.19 2.64
C ILE A 61 -8.74 -3.70 2.32
N ILE A 62 -7.75 -4.59 2.38
CA ILE A 62 -6.36 -4.26 2.02
C ILE A 62 -6.26 -3.88 0.53
N VAL A 63 -6.87 -4.66 -0.37
CA VAL A 63 -6.89 -4.37 -1.82
C VAL A 63 -7.47 -2.99 -2.10
N LEU A 64 -8.63 -2.66 -1.49
CA LEU A 64 -9.28 -1.37 -1.67
C LEU A 64 -8.43 -0.23 -1.14
N MET A 65 -7.86 -0.38 0.06
CA MET A 65 -7.00 0.63 0.68
C MET A 65 -5.76 0.91 -0.19
N LEU A 66 -5.05 -0.13 -0.63
CA LEU A 66 -3.87 0.00 -1.50
C LEU A 66 -4.21 0.59 -2.87
N SER A 67 -5.37 0.23 -3.43
CA SER A 67 -5.86 0.79 -4.70
C SER A 67 -6.14 2.29 -4.57
N ILE A 68 -6.80 2.72 -3.49
CA ILE A 68 -7.03 4.13 -3.20
C ILE A 68 -5.69 4.87 -3.07
N TRP A 69 -4.73 4.31 -2.32
CA TRP A 69 -3.42 4.93 -2.16
C TRP A 69 -2.66 5.05 -3.48
N SER A 70 -2.76 4.04 -4.34
CA SER A 70 -2.21 4.08 -5.69
C SER A 70 -2.83 5.21 -6.52
N LEU A 71 -4.15 5.37 -6.49
CA LEU A 71 -4.84 6.48 -7.18
C LEU A 71 -4.38 7.85 -6.68
N TYR A 72 -4.23 8.04 -5.37
CA TYR A 72 -3.66 9.26 -4.81
C TYR A 72 -2.20 9.48 -5.25
N GLY A 73 -1.41 8.41 -5.34
CA GLY A 73 -0.05 8.45 -5.87
C GLY A 73 0.00 8.89 -7.32
N PHE A 74 -0.82 8.31 -8.21
CA PHE A 74 -0.91 8.72 -9.62
C PHE A 74 -1.41 10.15 -9.79
N SER A 75 -2.40 10.56 -8.99
CA SER A 75 -2.89 11.94 -8.93
C SER A 75 -1.77 12.91 -8.52
N GLY A 76 -0.98 12.54 -7.51
CA GLY A 76 0.16 13.35 -7.03
C GLY A 76 1.32 13.37 -8.03
N ALA A 77 1.50 12.28 -8.77
CA ALA A 77 2.47 12.12 -9.84
C ALA A 77 2.15 12.94 -11.09
N ARG A 78 0.91 13.47 -11.19
CA ARG A 78 0.36 14.20 -12.34
C ARG A 78 0.06 13.34 -13.56
N VAL A 79 -0.18 12.05 -13.34
CA VAL A 79 -0.68 11.13 -14.38
C VAL A 79 -2.20 11.19 -14.48
N MET A 80 -2.87 11.58 -13.39
CA MET A 80 -4.33 11.71 -13.30
C MET A 80 -4.75 13.09 -12.78
N PRO A 81 -6.03 13.48 -12.95
CA PRO A 81 -6.58 14.69 -12.33
C PRO A 81 -6.34 14.74 -10.82
N LYS A 82 -6.30 15.95 -10.27
CA LYS A 82 -6.10 16.15 -8.82
C LYS A 82 -7.33 15.65 -8.05
N LEU A 83 -7.11 14.70 -7.15
CA LEU A 83 -8.09 14.23 -6.19
C LEU A 83 -8.26 15.24 -5.03
N PRO A 84 -9.41 15.26 -4.35
CA PRO A 84 -9.62 16.12 -3.18
C PRO A 84 -8.63 15.75 -2.06
N LEU A 85 -8.24 16.74 -1.24
CA LEU A 85 -7.38 16.54 -0.07
C LEU A 85 -6.02 15.86 -0.35
N ILE A 86 -5.53 15.90 -1.59
CA ILE A 86 -4.36 15.15 -2.05
C ILE A 86 -3.12 15.30 -1.16
N ARG A 87 -2.84 16.51 -0.65
CA ARG A 87 -1.68 16.75 0.22
C ARG A 87 -1.81 16.00 1.55
N ILE A 88 -2.99 16.03 2.16
CA ILE A 88 -3.26 15.35 3.43
C ILE A 88 -3.20 13.83 3.20
N ALA A 89 -3.86 13.36 2.16
CA ALA A 89 -3.86 11.94 1.79
C ALA A 89 -2.43 11.41 1.60
N LEU A 90 -1.59 12.09 0.80
CA LEU A 90 -0.22 11.63 0.54
C LEU A 90 0.67 11.63 1.80
N VAL A 91 0.48 12.61 2.71
CA VAL A 91 1.18 12.63 4.00
C VAL A 91 0.76 11.42 4.84
N LEU A 92 -0.54 11.18 4.99
CA LEU A 92 -1.08 10.06 5.75
C LEU A 92 -0.63 8.72 5.17
N ILE A 93 -0.71 8.54 3.84
CA ILE A 93 -0.25 7.33 3.15
C ILE A 93 1.23 7.09 3.44
N SER A 94 2.09 8.12 3.31
CA SER A 94 3.51 7.96 3.61
C SER A 94 3.75 7.57 5.06
N ALA A 95 3.03 8.19 6.01
CA ALA A 95 3.16 7.94 7.43
C ALA A 95 2.73 6.52 7.79
N ILE A 96 1.60 6.04 7.26
CA ILE A 96 1.10 4.68 7.50
C ILE A 96 2.06 3.64 6.95
N TYR A 97 2.56 3.81 5.72
CA TYR A 97 3.54 2.89 5.15
C TYR A 97 4.85 2.83 5.94
N ILE A 98 5.38 4.00 6.33
CA ILE A 98 6.60 4.07 7.15
C ILE A 98 6.35 3.42 8.51
N LEU A 99 5.24 3.77 9.18
CA LEU A 99 4.88 3.21 10.49
C LEU A 99 4.77 1.68 10.42
N ARG A 100 4.08 1.16 9.40
CA ARG A 100 3.99 -0.28 9.16
C ARG A 100 5.37 -0.89 8.94
N GLY A 101 6.22 -0.23 8.15
CA GLY A 101 7.59 -0.70 7.86
C GLY A 101 8.53 -0.70 9.06
N VAL A 102 8.37 0.22 10.03
CA VAL A 102 9.28 0.34 11.19
C VAL A 102 8.76 -0.32 12.46
N CYS A 103 7.44 -0.35 12.67
CA CYS A 103 6.82 -0.88 13.89
C CYS A 103 6.45 -2.36 13.78
N PHE A 104 6.92 -3.08 12.76
CA PHE A 104 6.51 -4.47 12.51
C PHE A 104 6.84 -5.42 13.67
N VAL A 105 7.94 -5.19 14.40
CA VAL A 105 8.30 -5.98 15.60
C VAL A 105 7.23 -5.90 16.68
N PHE A 106 6.56 -4.75 16.82
CA PHE A 106 5.45 -4.59 17.76
C PHE A 106 4.15 -5.23 17.25
N LEU A 107 4.02 -5.44 15.94
CA LEU A 107 2.86 -6.08 15.32
C LEU A 107 2.96 -7.61 15.25
N MET A 108 4.17 -8.17 15.23
CA MET A 108 4.39 -9.63 15.18
C MET A 108 3.57 -10.43 16.20
N PRO A 109 3.49 -10.03 17.49
CA PRO A 109 2.75 -10.81 18.48
C PRO A 109 1.25 -10.89 18.21
N MET A 110 0.68 -9.95 17.46
CA MET A 110 -0.74 -9.95 17.10
C MET A 110 -1.06 -10.90 15.94
N PHE A 111 -0.06 -11.27 15.14
CA PHE A 111 -0.21 -12.19 14.00
C PHE A 111 0.92 -13.23 14.01
N PRO A 112 0.92 -14.16 14.98
CA PRO A 112 2.02 -15.11 15.18
C PRO A 112 2.16 -16.12 14.04
N GLU A 113 1.09 -16.38 13.30
CA GLU A 113 1.08 -17.29 12.14
C GLU A 113 1.82 -16.73 10.92
N ASN A 114 2.05 -15.41 10.87
CA ASN A 114 2.80 -14.80 9.78
C ASN A 114 4.28 -15.16 9.87
N SER A 115 4.87 -15.56 8.74
CA SER A 115 6.28 -15.93 8.72
C SER A 115 7.21 -14.74 8.98
N VAL A 116 8.40 -14.99 9.54
CA VAL A 116 9.44 -13.96 9.73
C VAL A 116 9.85 -13.36 8.38
N THR A 117 9.94 -14.19 7.34
CA THR A 117 10.23 -13.74 5.97
C THR A 117 9.17 -12.77 5.48
N PHE A 118 7.87 -13.07 5.69
CA PHE A 118 6.80 -12.14 5.36
C PHE A 118 7.01 -10.81 6.06
N TRP A 119 7.24 -10.81 7.38
CA TRP A 119 7.43 -9.59 8.15
C TRP A 119 8.60 -8.75 7.64
N VAL A 120 9.77 -9.33 7.40
CA VAL A 120 10.96 -8.58 6.93
C VAL A 120 10.75 -8.06 5.51
N VAL A 121 10.30 -8.92 4.59
CA VAL A 121 10.12 -8.55 3.17
C VAL A 121 9.05 -7.49 3.03
N SER A 122 7.86 -7.74 3.58
CA SER A 122 6.74 -6.79 3.47
C SER A 122 7.05 -5.47 4.18
N SER A 123 7.79 -5.47 5.30
CA SER A 123 8.13 -4.23 6.00
C SER A 123 9.15 -3.41 5.23
N THR A 124 10.12 -4.08 4.61
CA THR A 124 11.08 -3.44 3.70
C THR A 124 10.37 -2.81 2.50
N ILE A 125 9.42 -3.52 1.90
CA ILE A 125 8.59 -3.01 0.79
C ILE A 125 7.76 -1.81 1.26
N CYS A 126 7.04 -1.92 2.37
CA CYS A 126 6.25 -0.82 2.92
C CYS A 126 7.09 0.41 3.23
N LEU A 127 8.28 0.24 3.83
CA LEU A 127 9.19 1.34 4.10
C LEU A 127 9.67 2.02 2.81
N GLY A 128 10.06 1.22 1.80
CA GLY A 128 10.46 1.74 0.49
C GLY A 128 9.35 2.53 -0.20
N ILE A 129 8.12 2.00 -0.20
CA ILE A 129 6.95 2.70 -0.74
C ILE A 129 6.68 3.98 0.06
N GLY A 130 6.71 3.92 1.38
CA GLY A 130 6.52 5.08 2.26
C GLY A 130 7.52 6.21 2.00
N ILE A 131 8.79 5.87 1.79
CA ILE A 131 9.85 6.82 1.43
C ILE A 131 9.58 7.45 0.05
N LEU A 132 9.16 6.66 -0.95
CA LEU A 132 8.78 7.18 -2.28
C LEU A 132 7.64 8.19 -2.20
N TYR A 133 6.59 7.87 -1.43
CA TYR A 133 5.47 8.79 -1.17
C TYR A 133 5.95 10.05 -0.45
N LEU A 134 6.78 9.92 0.58
CA LEU A 134 7.31 11.05 1.35
C LEU A 134 8.15 12.00 0.47
N LEU A 135 9.14 11.46 -0.24
CA LEU A 135 10.03 12.24 -1.11
C LEU A 135 9.23 12.94 -2.22
N GLY A 136 8.31 12.22 -2.84
CA GLY A 136 7.47 12.75 -3.90
C GLY A 136 6.53 13.85 -3.42
N THR A 137 5.97 13.69 -2.22
CA THR A 137 5.13 14.70 -1.55
C THR A 137 5.93 15.94 -1.21
N TYR A 138 7.14 15.76 -0.66
CA TYR A 138 8.06 16.86 -0.35
C TYR A 138 8.45 17.66 -1.60
N GLN A 139 8.82 16.97 -2.69
CA GLN A 139 9.17 17.60 -3.96
C GLN A 139 8.01 18.40 -4.58
N SER A 140 6.77 18.05 -4.28
CA SER A 140 5.56 18.68 -4.84
C SER A 140 4.81 19.55 -3.84
N TRP A 141 5.36 19.77 -2.64
CA TRP A 141 4.64 20.35 -1.48
C TRP A 141 3.91 21.66 -1.78
N SER A 142 4.61 22.62 -2.38
CA SER A 142 4.05 23.93 -2.73
C SER A 142 2.94 23.85 -3.78
N ARG A 143 2.93 22.80 -4.62
CA ARG A 143 2.01 22.60 -5.74
C ARG A 143 0.81 21.69 -5.40
N LEU A 144 0.92 20.94 -4.30
CA LEU A 144 -0.14 20.10 -3.75
C LEU A 144 -1.11 20.90 -2.87
N ARG A 145 -0.82 22.17 -2.56
CA ARG A 145 -1.77 23.06 -1.89
C ARG A 145 -2.97 23.28 -2.81
N ALA A 146 -4.14 22.79 -2.41
CA ALA A 146 -5.39 23.15 -3.07
C ALA A 146 -5.57 24.67 -2.94
N LYS A 147 -5.55 25.40 -4.07
CA LYS A 147 -6.22 26.70 -4.11
C LYS A 147 -7.67 26.39 -3.83
N HIS A 148 -8.16 26.76 -2.65
CA HIS A 148 -9.59 26.96 -2.48
C HIS A 148 -9.90 28.14 -3.40
N ALA A 149 -10.55 27.85 -4.51
CA ALA A 149 -11.15 28.86 -5.37
C ALA A 149 -12.49 29.24 -4.77
#